data_AF-A0A7K4KRJ9-F1
#
_entry.id   AF-A0A7K4KRJ9-F1
#
_cell.length_a   1.000
_cell.length_b   1.000
_cell.length_c   1.000
_cell.angle_alpha   90.00
_cell.angle_beta   90.00
_cell.angle_gamma   90.00
#
_symmetry.space_group_name_H-M   'P 1'
#
loop_
_entity.id
_entity.type
_entity.pdbx_description
1 polymer ?
#
loop_
_entity_poly.entity_id
_entity_poly.type
_entity_poly.pdbx_seq_one_letter_code
_entity_poly.pdbx_strand_id
1 'polypeptide(L)'
;AEFPTVAFKACTQQQSRNLKQSRGAAVTAPEEVLAGSGCVGADVLLRVLANYSRSQDVKTALTVGVVGFPNVGKSSLINSLKRSRACRVGAEPGVTKCLQAVQLDRRLRLLDCPGVVAGGPGAA
;
A
#
# COMPACT_ATOMS: atom_id res chain seq x y z
N ALA A 1 7.13 17.44 13.61
CA ALA A 1 6.69 16.12 14.06
C ALA A 1 7.03 15.12 12.95
N GLU A 2 7.79 14.09 13.28
CA GLU A 2 8.13 13.03 12.32
C GLU A 2 6.95 12.07 12.18
N PHE A 3 6.50 11.81 10.96
CA PHE A 3 5.44 10.82 10.70
C PHE A 3 6.04 9.41 10.71
N PRO A 4 5.28 8.38 11.14
CA PRO A 4 5.80 7.02 11.15
C PRO A 4 6.16 6.57 9.74
N THR A 5 7.42 6.17 9.56
CA THR A 5 7.94 5.67 8.29
C THR A 5 8.16 4.16 8.38
N VAL A 6 7.59 3.42 7.42
CA VAL A 6 7.69 1.95 7.37
C VAL A 6 8.32 1.56 6.04
N ALA A 7 9.46 0.87 6.11
CA ALA A 7 10.03 0.23 4.93
C ALA A 7 9.12 -0.90 4.45
N PHE A 8 8.81 -0.91 3.16
CA PHE A 8 7.83 -1.83 2.57
C PHE A 8 8.30 -2.31 1.20
N LYS A 9 8.28 -3.62 0.99
CA LYS A 9 8.46 -4.24 -0.33
C LYS A 9 7.12 -4.77 -0.81
N ALA A 10 6.66 -4.30 -1.96
CA ALA A 10 5.45 -4.79 -2.60
C ALA A 10 5.68 -6.15 -3.28
N CYS A 11 4.62 -6.96 -3.34
CA CYS A 11 4.60 -8.23 -4.03
C CYS A 11 4.64 -8.01 -5.55
N THR A 12 5.51 -8.77 -6.24
CA THR A 12 5.64 -8.74 -7.71
C THR A 12 5.04 -9.98 -8.38
N GLN A 13 4.33 -10.82 -7.62
CA GLN A 13 3.80 -12.07 -8.16
C GLN A 13 2.69 -11.85 -9.19
N GLN A 14 2.65 -12.77 -10.16
CA GLN A 14 1.67 -12.75 -11.24
C GLN A 14 0.31 -13.35 -10.86
N GLN A 15 0.25 -14.17 -9.80
CA GLN A 15 -0.99 -14.75 -9.32
C GLN A 15 -1.98 -13.70 -8.82
N SER A 16 -3.28 -13.95 -8.99
CA SER A 16 -4.35 -13.00 -8.62
C SER A 16 -4.84 -13.12 -7.17
N ARG A 17 -4.54 -14.26 -6.52
CA ARG A 17 -4.91 -14.58 -5.13
C ARG A 17 -3.71 -15.20 -4.40
N ASN A 18 -3.80 -15.28 -3.07
CA ASN A 18 -2.77 -15.89 -2.21
C ASN A 18 -1.38 -15.26 -2.41
N LEU A 19 -1.33 -13.92 -2.58
CA LEU A 19 -0.06 -13.21 -2.66
C LEU A 19 0.77 -13.49 -1.39
N LYS A 20 2.02 -13.89 -1.58
CA LYS A 20 2.91 -14.26 -0.49
C LYS A 20 3.27 -13.02 0.32
N GLN A 21 3.23 -13.17 1.64
CA GLN A 21 3.66 -12.16 2.59
C GLN A 21 4.63 -12.79 3.58
N SER A 22 5.83 -12.25 3.64
CA SER A 22 6.82 -12.58 4.67
C SER A 22 6.56 -11.71 5.90
N ARG A 23 6.73 -12.28 7.10
CA ARG A 23 6.61 -11.54 8.36
C ARG A 23 7.93 -10.84 8.67
N GLY A 24 7.84 -9.66 9.29
CA GLY A 24 9.01 -8.91 9.76
C GLY A 24 9.19 -7.57 9.06
N ALA A 25 9.97 -6.71 9.70
CA ALA A 25 10.33 -5.41 9.17
C ALA A 25 11.23 -5.56 7.94
N ALA A 26 10.93 -4.83 6.85
CA ALA A 26 11.72 -4.90 5.63
C ALA A 26 13.18 -4.45 5.83
N VAL A 27 13.45 -3.61 6.84
CA VAL A 27 14.80 -3.13 7.19
C VAL A 27 15.71 -4.23 7.71
N THR A 28 15.14 -5.21 8.43
CA THR A 28 15.90 -6.30 9.07
C THR A 28 15.67 -7.64 8.37
N ALA A 29 14.99 -7.64 7.22
CA ALA A 29 14.70 -8.87 6.50
C ALA A 29 15.98 -9.38 5.81
N PRO A 30 16.26 -10.69 5.88
CA PRO A 30 17.41 -11.27 5.19
C PRO A 30 17.28 -11.08 3.68
N GLU A 31 18.42 -10.92 2.99
CA GLU A 31 18.44 -10.64 1.54
C GLU A 31 17.67 -11.68 0.72
N GLU A 32 17.69 -12.95 1.13
CA GLU A 32 16.92 -14.04 0.51
C GLU A 32 15.41 -13.74 0.46
N VAL A 33 14.88 -13.15 1.54
CA VAL A 33 13.47 -12.77 1.65
C VAL A 33 13.18 -11.50 0.82
N LEU A 34 14.12 -10.56 0.80
CA LEU A 34 14.02 -9.34 -0.01
C LEU A 34 14.19 -9.60 -1.51
N ALA A 35 14.96 -10.61 -1.90
CA ALA A 35 15.12 -11.07 -3.28
C ALA A 35 13.89 -11.84 -3.78
N GLY A 36 13.08 -12.37 -2.85
CA GLY A 36 11.82 -13.03 -3.17
C GLY A 36 10.77 -12.13 -3.83
N SER A 37 9.72 -12.77 -4.35
CA SER A 37 8.56 -12.09 -4.97
C SER A 37 7.45 -11.74 -3.99
N GLY A 38 7.57 -12.17 -2.72
CA GLY A 38 6.61 -11.86 -1.65
C GLY A 38 6.71 -10.42 -1.16
N CYS A 39 5.66 -9.93 -0.53
CA CYS A 39 5.70 -8.65 0.17
C CYS A 39 6.36 -8.77 1.55
N VAL A 40 7.00 -7.70 2.00
CA VAL A 40 7.70 -7.61 3.30
C VAL A 40 7.37 -6.27 3.96
N GLY A 41 7.17 -6.24 5.27
CA GLY A 41 6.79 -5.04 6.03
C GLY A 41 5.28 -4.75 6.08
N ALA A 42 4.47 -5.59 5.43
CA ALA A 42 3.00 -5.43 5.45
C ALA A 42 2.39 -5.64 6.84
N ASP A 43 2.96 -6.50 7.68
CA ASP A 43 2.52 -6.69 9.07
C ASP A 43 2.84 -5.47 9.94
N VAL A 44 3.99 -4.83 9.72
CA VAL A 44 4.38 -3.60 10.42
C VAL A 44 3.43 -2.47 10.07
N LEU A 45 3.15 -2.27 8.78
CA LEU A 45 2.23 -1.23 8.32
C LEU A 45 0.81 -1.44 8.86
N LEU A 46 0.30 -2.68 8.84
CA LEU A 46 -1.02 -3.00 9.40
C LEU A 46 -1.09 -2.76 10.91
N ARG A 47 -0.02 -3.03 11.66
CA ARG A 47 0.05 -2.72 13.10
C ARG A 47 -0.01 -1.22 13.35
N VAL A 48 0.71 -0.42 12.57
CA VAL A 48 0.66 1.04 12.66
C VAL A 48 -0.76 1.55 12.41
N LEU A 49 -1.41 1.08 11.33
CA LEU A 49 -2.80 1.45 11.02
C LEU A 49 -3.79 1.00 12.11
N ALA A 50 -3.60 -0.18 12.68
CA ALA A 50 -4.43 -0.68 13.78
C ALA A 50 -4.29 0.18 15.05
N ASN A 51 -3.09 0.69 15.34
CA ASN A 51 -2.87 1.60 16.46
C ASN A 51 -3.60 2.94 16.24
N TYR A 52 -3.57 3.49 15.03
CA TYR A 52 -4.35 4.68 14.69
C TYR A 52 -5.86 4.46 14.87
N SER A 53 -6.37 3.31 14.46
CA SER A 53 -7.79 2.94 14.64
C SER A 53 -8.21 2.82 16.12
N ARG A 54 -7.28 2.61 17.06
CA ARG A 54 -7.56 2.54 18.51
C ARG A 54 -7.43 3.89 19.20
N SER A 55 -6.49 4.72 18.76
CA SER A 55 -6.12 5.98 19.42
C SER A 55 -7.20 7.07 19.44
N GLN A 56 -8.22 6.95 18.58
CA GLN A 56 -9.25 7.98 18.43
C GLN A 56 -10.50 7.71 19.27
N ASP A 57 -10.56 6.64 20.09
CA ASP A 57 -11.74 6.17 20.87
C ASP A 57 -13.04 5.95 20.07
N VAL A 58 -13.00 6.20 18.76
CA VAL A 58 -14.09 5.93 17.84
C VAL A 58 -13.86 4.53 17.24
N LYS A 59 -14.72 3.57 17.58
CA LYS A 59 -14.82 2.24 16.95
C LYS A 59 -15.27 2.30 15.47
N THR A 60 -14.98 3.38 14.74
CA THR A 60 -15.38 3.59 13.35
C THR A 60 -14.36 3.00 12.38
N ALA A 61 -14.84 2.63 11.20
CA ALA A 61 -13.99 2.18 10.11
C ALA A 61 -12.97 3.27 9.72
N LEU A 62 -11.69 2.92 9.66
CA LEU A 62 -10.60 3.77 9.21
C LEU A 62 -10.53 3.72 7.67
N THR A 63 -10.52 4.90 7.04
CA THR A 63 -10.28 5.04 5.60
C THR A 63 -8.93 5.75 5.39
N VAL A 64 -8.04 5.13 4.63
CA VAL A 64 -6.67 5.63 4.40
C VAL A 64 -6.43 5.82 2.91
N GLY A 65 -6.02 7.01 2.50
CA GLY A 65 -5.60 7.28 1.13
C GLY A 65 -4.14 6.94 0.89
N VAL A 66 -3.83 6.31 -0.25
CA VAL A 66 -2.46 6.05 -0.71
C VAL A 66 -2.12 7.06 -1.80
N VAL A 67 -1.23 7.98 -1.51
CA VAL A 67 -0.83 9.08 -2.41
C VAL A 67 0.67 9.01 -2.75
N GLY A 68 1.05 9.60 -3.88
CA GLY A 68 2.44 9.64 -4.35
C GLY A 68 2.52 9.76 -5.87
N PHE A 69 3.75 9.89 -6.38
CA PHE A 69 4.01 10.02 -7.81
C PHE A 69 3.46 8.84 -8.65
N PRO A 70 3.28 9.01 -9.96
CA PRO A 70 3.02 7.89 -10.86
C PRO A 70 4.08 6.77 -10.69
N ASN A 71 3.67 5.51 -10.86
CA ASN A 71 4.54 4.34 -10.88
C ASN A 71 5.35 3.98 -9.61
N VAL A 72 5.17 4.68 -8.48
CA VAL A 72 5.84 4.34 -7.20
C VAL A 72 5.30 3.07 -6.50
N GLY A 73 4.37 2.36 -7.14
CA GLY A 73 3.81 1.11 -6.59
C GLY A 73 2.65 1.25 -5.62
N LYS A 74 1.90 2.36 -5.65
CA LYS A 74 0.70 2.61 -4.80
C LYS A 74 -0.31 1.45 -4.86
N SER A 75 -0.77 1.11 -6.05
CA SER A 75 -1.70 0.00 -6.29
C SER A 75 -1.09 -1.37 -5.92
N SER A 76 0.22 -1.54 -6.11
CA SER A 76 0.95 -2.75 -5.71
C SER A 76 1.02 -2.90 -4.18
N LEU A 77 1.15 -1.80 -3.44
CA LEU A 77 1.08 -1.79 -1.97
C LEU A 77 -0.31 -2.23 -1.50
N ILE A 78 -1.38 -1.70 -2.09
CA ILE A 78 -2.76 -2.08 -1.73
C ILE A 78 -3.01 -3.56 -2.00
N ASN A 79 -2.61 -4.05 -3.17
CA ASN A 79 -2.72 -5.48 -3.52
C ASN A 79 -1.94 -6.37 -2.54
N SER A 80 -0.74 -5.95 -2.15
CA SER A 80 0.11 -6.67 -1.21
C SER A 80 -0.51 -6.74 0.19
N LEU A 81 -1.14 -5.66 0.65
CA LEU A 81 -1.88 -5.65 1.91
C LEU A 81 -3.16 -6.48 1.85
N LYS A 82 -3.85 -6.49 0.70
CA LYS A 82 -5.07 -7.27 0.49
C LYS A 82 -4.80 -8.77 0.32
N ARG A 83 -3.57 -9.14 -0.05
CA ARG A 83 -3.15 -10.47 -0.50
C ARG A 83 -3.88 -10.97 -1.75
N SER A 84 -4.45 -10.05 -2.53
CA SER A 84 -5.08 -10.32 -3.81
C SER A 84 -4.95 -9.12 -4.74
N ARG A 85 -5.14 -9.35 -6.05
CA ARG A 85 -5.15 -8.28 -7.06
C ARG A 85 -6.49 -7.56 -7.07
N ALA A 86 -6.65 -6.55 -6.23
CA ALA A 86 -7.82 -5.68 -6.17
C ALA A 86 -7.71 -4.47 -7.13
N CYS A 87 -6.51 -3.91 -7.25
CA CYS A 87 -6.19 -2.78 -8.14
C CYS A 87 -5.42 -3.28 -9.36
N ARG A 88 -5.62 -2.63 -10.51
CA ARG A 88 -4.78 -2.87 -11.71
C ARG A 88 -3.39 -2.29 -11.47
N VAL A 89 -2.36 -2.99 -11.94
CA VAL A 89 -0.96 -2.58 -11.86
C VAL A 89 -0.33 -2.70 -13.24
N GLY A 90 0.58 -1.79 -13.57
CA GLY A 90 1.30 -1.77 -14.83
C GLY A 90 2.50 -0.83 -14.75
N ALA A 91 3.43 -0.98 -15.69
CA ALA A 91 4.62 -0.12 -15.78
C ALA A 91 4.30 1.26 -16.39
N GLU A 92 3.19 1.36 -17.13
CA GLU A 92 2.77 2.61 -17.77
C GLU A 92 2.15 3.58 -16.74
N PRO A 93 2.53 4.87 -16.77
CA PRO A 93 1.81 5.90 -16.03
C PRO A 93 0.32 5.95 -16.42
N GLY A 94 -0.55 6.32 -15.49
CA GLY A 94 -1.98 6.50 -15.77
C GLY A 94 -2.82 5.21 -15.74
N VAL A 95 -2.29 4.10 -15.23
CA VAL A 95 -3.08 2.88 -14.95
C VAL A 95 -4.22 3.17 -13.97
N THR A 96 -3.94 3.90 -12.88
CA THR A 96 -4.95 4.36 -11.92
C THR A 96 -5.47 5.73 -12.36
N LYS A 97 -6.62 5.74 -13.06
CA LYS A 97 -7.25 6.97 -13.58
C LYS A 97 -8.24 7.60 -12.61
N CYS A 98 -8.88 6.79 -11.78
CA CYS A 98 -9.91 7.23 -10.85
C CYS A 98 -9.56 6.73 -9.44
N LEU A 99 -10.08 7.42 -8.43
CA LEU A 99 -9.98 6.97 -7.04
C LEU A 99 -10.77 5.67 -6.85
N GLN A 100 -10.13 4.65 -6.28
CA GLN A 100 -10.74 3.34 -6.04
C GLN A 100 -10.67 2.97 -4.57
N ALA A 101 -11.78 2.51 -4.00
CA ALA A 101 -11.83 2.05 -2.62
C ALA A 101 -11.66 0.52 -2.53
N VAL A 102 -10.69 0.06 -1.75
CA VAL A 102 -10.43 -1.35 -1.47
C VAL A 102 -10.63 -1.64 0.01
N GLN A 103 -11.61 -2.49 0.32
CA GLN A 103 -11.83 -2.95 1.69
C GLN A 103 -10.81 -4.02 2.07
N LEU A 104 -9.93 -3.75 3.03
CA LEU A 104 -9.00 -4.74 3.56
C LEU A 104 -9.71 -5.66 4.55
N ASP A 105 -10.31 -5.07 5.59
CA ASP A 105 -11.03 -5.73 6.67
C ASP A 105 -12.26 -4.90 7.06
N ARG A 106 -13.13 -5.40 7.96
CA ARG A 106 -14.37 -4.70 8.38
C ARG A 106 -14.15 -3.26 8.89
N ARG A 107 -12.94 -2.95 9.38
CA ARG A 107 -12.59 -1.64 9.96
C ARG A 107 -11.53 -0.88 9.17
N LEU A 108 -11.04 -1.40 8.05
CA LEU A 108 -9.97 -0.75 7.28
C LEU A 108 -10.27 -0.75 5.79
N ARG A 109 -10.32 0.46 5.23
CA ARG A 109 -10.48 0.72 3.80
C ARG A 109 -9.28 1.51 3.29
N LEU A 110 -8.73 1.11 2.16
CA LEU A 110 -7.68 1.85 1.45
C LEU A 110 -8.26 2.52 0.22
N LEU A 111 -7.78 3.72 -0.11
CA LEU A 111 -8.10 4.42 -1.35
C LEU A 111 -6.86 4.42 -2.24
N ASP A 112 -6.97 3.81 -3.42
CA ASP A 112 -5.96 3.94 -4.47
C ASP A 112 -6.19 5.25 -5.22
N CYS A 113 -5.27 6.20 -5.06
CA CYS A 113 -5.37 7.50 -5.71
C CYS A 113 -4.55 7.51 -7.01
N PRO A 114 -4.99 8.25 -8.04
CA PRO A 114 -4.16 8.56 -9.20
C PRO A 114 -2.80 9.14 -8.80
N GLY A 115 -1.79 8.93 -9.65
CA GLY A 115 -0.48 9.54 -9.43
C GLY A 115 -0.58 11.06 -9.46
N VAL A 116 -0.09 11.72 -8.41
CA VAL A 116 -0.07 13.19 -8.34
C VAL A 116 1.29 13.67 -8.83
N VAL A 117 1.29 14.55 -9.84
CA VAL A 117 2.46 15.33 -10.24
C VAL A 117 2.15 16.76 -9.81
N ALA A 118 2.93 17.31 -8.88
CA ALA A 118 2.80 18.72 -8.54
C ALA A 118 3.21 19.50 -9.79
N GLY A 119 2.23 20.09 -10.49
CA GLY A 119 2.52 21.00 -11.58
C GLY A 119 3.38 22.13 -11.03
N GLY A 120 4.55 22.36 -11.65
CA GLY A 120 5.16 23.68 -11.57
C GLY A 120 4.17 24.75 -12.04
N PRO A 121 4.35 26.02 -11.66
CA PRO A 121 3.46 27.09 -12.07
C PRO A 121 3.48 27.19 -13.61
N GLY A 122 2.44 26.68 -14.28
CA GLY A 122 2.40 26.63 -15.75
C GLY A 122 1.58 25.51 -16.40
N ALA A 123 0.71 24.79 -15.68
CA ALA A 123 -0.34 24.03 -16.35
C ALA A 123 -1.47 24.98 -16.76
N ALA A 124 -1.33 25.55 -17.95
CA ALA A 124 -2.32 26.39 -18.65
C ALA A 124 -3.56 25.58 -19.07
#